data_AF-A0A173MQ17-F1
#
_entry.id   AF-A0A173MQ17-F1
#
_cell.length_a   1.000
_cell.length_b   1.000
_cell.length_c   1.000
_cell.angle_alpha   90.00
_cell.angle_beta   90.00
_cell.angle_gamma   90.00
#
_symmetry.space_group_name_H-M   'P 1'
#
loop_
_entity.id
_entity.type
_entity.pdbx_description
1 polymer ?
#
loop_
_entity_poly.entity_id
_entity_poly.type
_entity_poly.pdbx_seq_one_letter_code
_entity_poly.pdbx_strand_id
1 'polypeptide(L)' 'MTIEQFKTLTLEQKLVEIKYHGELLGSWERPSEEAGKKQPGDIFQLGEFWVFLSDDEKTVIPTRRNVLAGS' A
#
# COMPACT_ATOMS: atom_id res chain seq x y z
N MET A 1 10.29 -8.35 -5.52
CA MET A 1 9.29 -9.06 -6.35
C MET A 1 8.68 -8.11 -7.37
N THR A 2 7.89 -8.59 -8.35
CA THR A 2 7.11 -7.71 -9.24
C THR A 2 5.70 -7.44 -8.68
N ILE A 3 5.10 -6.31 -9.04
CA ILE A 3 3.72 -5.97 -8.63
C ILE A 3 2.69 -7.04 -9.05
N GLU A 4 2.93 -7.72 -10.17
CA GLU A 4 2.04 -8.78 -10.69
C GLU A 4 2.05 -10.00 -9.77
N GLN A 5 3.23 -10.41 -9.29
CA GLN A 5 3.36 -11.47 -8.28
C GLN A 5 2.74 -11.04 -6.95
N PHE A 6 2.94 -9.79 -6.52
CA PHE A 6 2.35 -9.29 -5.29
C PHE A 6 0.81 -9.33 -5.32
N LYS A 7 0.19 -9.04 -6.47
CA LYS A 7 -1.27 -9.07 -6.63
C LYS A 7 -1.86 -10.46 -6.41
N THR A 8 -1.13 -11.53 -6.75
CA THR A 8 -1.61 -12.92 -6.58
C THR A 8 -1.51 -13.44 -5.15
N LEU A 9 -0.81 -12.74 -4.26
CA LEU A 9 -0.66 -13.12 -2.86
C LEU A 9 -1.96 -12.93 -2.07
N THR A 10 -2.14 -13.75 -1.03
CA THR A 10 -3.20 -13.54 -0.02
C THR A 10 -2.93 -12.27 0.79
N LEU A 11 -3.92 -11.77 1.52
CA LEU A 11 -3.75 -10.61 2.39
C LEU A 11 -2.62 -10.85 3.41
N GLU A 12 -2.63 -11.99 4.09
CA GLU A 12 -1.60 -12.36 5.07
C GLU A 12 -0.19 -12.37 4.45
N GLN A 13 -0.05 -12.95 3.25
CA GLN A 13 1.23 -12.95 2.53
C GLN A 13 1.67 -11.54 2.14
N LYS A 14 0.74 -10.67 1.72
CA LYS A 14 1.04 -9.27 1.41
C LYS A 14 1.55 -8.53 2.66
N LEU A 15 0.93 -8.74 3.82
CA LEU A 15 1.35 -8.13 5.07
C LEU A 15 2.76 -8.59 5.48
N VAL A 16 3.05 -9.88 5.33
CA VAL A 16 4.39 -10.45 5.55
C VAL A 16 5.42 -9.77 4.63
N GLU A 17 5.12 -9.69 3.34
CA GLU A 17 6.03 -9.05 2.39
C GLU A 17 6.27 -7.57 2.70
N ILE A 18 5.22 -6.81 3.04
CA ILE A 18 5.35 -5.40 3.44
C ILE A 18 6.22 -5.28 4.70
N LYS A 19 6.01 -6.17 5.69
CA LYS A 19 6.73 -6.13 6.96
C LYS A 19 8.23 -6.43 6.81
N TYR A 20 8.60 -7.38 5.95
CA TYR A 20 10.00 -7.79 5.80
C TYR A 20 10.75 -7.12 4.65
N HIS A 21 10.03 -6.68 3.61
CA HIS A 21 10.61 -6.14 2.39
C HIS A 21 10.13 -4.73 2.04
N GLY A 22 9.12 -4.21 2.74
CA GLY A 22 8.61 -2.86 2.54
C GLY A 22 9.45 -1.82 3.27
N GLU A 23 9.82 -0.77 2.55
CA GLU A 23 10.37 0.47 3.11
C GLU A 23 9.22 1.44 3.38
N LEU A 24 9.00 1.84 4.64
CA LEU A 24 7.99 2.83 4.98
C LEU A 24 8.42 4.20 4.46
N LEU A 25 7.63 4.76 3.55
CA LEU A 25 7.87 6.09 2.99
C LEU A 25 7.09 7.19 3.72
N GLY A 26 6.00 6.82 4.40
CA GLY A 26 5.24 7.73 5.24
C GLY A 26 3.74 7.44 5.21
N SER A 27 3.02 8.16 6.07
CA SER A 27 1.58 8.03 6.20
C SER A 27 0.84 8.75 5.07
N TRP A 28 -0.23 8.14 4.60
CA TRP A 28 -1.05 8.61 3.49
C TRP A 28 -2.52 8.43 3.77
N GLU A 29 -3.32 9.39 3.33
CA GLU A 29 -4.77 9.30 3.41
C GLU A 29 -5.34 9.11 2.00
N ARG A 30 -5.93 7.94 1.72
CA ARG A 30 -6.68 7.76 0.47
C ARG A 30 -8.10 8.30 0.63
N PRO A 31 -8.65 9.00 -0.39
CA PRO A 31 -10.09 9.23 -0.43
C PRO A 31 -10.80 7.88 -0.58
N SER A 32 -11.74 7.56 0.33
CA SER A 32 -12.62 6.41 0.19
C SER A 32 -13.82 6.76 -0.68
N GLU A 33 -14.42 5.77 -1.33
CA GLU A 33 -15.62 5.97 -2.15
C GLU A 33 -16.88 6.27 -1.31
N GLU A 34 -16.86 5.93 -0.02
CA GLU A 34 -17.87 6.40 0.93
C GLU A 34 -17.68 7.89 1.21
N ALA A 35 -18.60 8.69 0.67
CA ALA A 35 -18.74 10.14 0.81
C ALA A 35 -18.02 10.74 2.04
N GLY A 36 -16.82 11.28 1.81
CA GLY A 36 -16.09 12.11 2.78
C GLY A 36 -15.22 11.38 3.79
N LYS A 37 -15.17 10.04 3.79
CA LYS A 37 -14.23 9.32 4.67
C LYS A 37 -12.89 9.14 3.97
N LYS A 38 -11.85 9.77 4.55
CA LYS A 38 -10.47 9.41 4.23
C LYS A 38 -10.14 8.11 4.94
N GLN A 39 -9.54 7.16 4.22
CA GLN A 39 -8.98 5.97 4.85
C GLN A 39 -7.50 6.24 5.11
N PRO A 40 -7.10 6.38 6.39
CA PRO A 40 -5.71 6.53 6.75
C PRO A 40 -4.96 5.21 6.53
N GLY A 41 -3.67 5.33 6.27
CA GLY A 41 -2.77 4.20 6.11
C GLY A 41 -1.36 4.68 5.86
N ASP A 42 -0.50 3.76 5.46
CA ASP A 42 0.91 4.00 5.19
C ASP A 42 1.27 3.55 3.77
N ILE A 43 2.25 4.24 3.19
CA ILE A 43 2.83 3.89 1.90
C ILE A 43 4.16 3.21 2.15
N PHE A 44 4.26 2.00 1.61
CA PHE A 44 5.48 1.22 1.58
C PHE A 44 6.02 1.15 0.16
N GLN A 45 7.33 1.23 -0.01
CA GLN A 45 8.00 0.89 -1.25
C GLN A 45 8.47 -0.55 -1.19
N LEU A 46 8.09 -1.35 -2.19
CA LEU A 46 8.55 -2.73 -2.36
C LEU A 46 9.27 -2.82 -3.71
N GLY A 47 10.58 -2.58 -3.71
CA GLY A 47 11.38 -2.55 -4.93
C GLY A 47 10.94 -1.42 -5.87
N GLU A 48 10.36 -1.79 -7.02
CA GLU A 48 9.97 -0.86 -8.10
C GLU A 48 8.48 -0.43 -8.06
N PHE A 49 7.77 -0.73 -6.98
CA PHE A 49 6.37 -0.33 -6.82
C PHE A 49 6.07 0.09 -5.39
N TRP A 50 4.92 0.74 -5.23
CA TRP A 50 4.41 1.24 -3.96
C TRP A 50 3.20 0.43 -3.53
N VAL A 51 2.98 0.36 -2.23
CA VAL A 51 1.87 -0.33 -1.62
C VAL A 51 1.27 0.57 -0.57
N PHE A 52 -0.01 0.89 -0.73
CA PHE A 52 -0.81 1.44 0.36
C PHE A 52 -1.31 0.30 1.23
N LEU A 53 -1.09 0.42 2.54
CA LEU A 53 -1.64 -0.44 3.57
C LEU A 53 -2.48 0.43 4.50
N SER A 54 -3.76 0.09 4.67
CA SER A 54 -4.60 0.81 5.63
C SER A 54 -4.21 0.51 7.07
N ASP A 55 -4.49 1.44 7.97
CA ASP A 55 -4.21 1.30 9.41
C ASP A 55 -4.94 0.09 10.04
N ASP A 56 -6.11 -0.24 9.51
CA ASP A 56 -6.88 -1.43 9.91
C ASP A 56 -6.33 -2.75 9.30
N GLU A 57 -5.27 -2.67 8.50
CA GLU A 57 -4.57 -3.77 7.81
C GLU A 57 -5.43 -4.62 6.85
N LYS A 58 -6.69 -4.25 6.60
CA LYS A 58 -7.58 -5.01 5.69
C LYS A 58 -7.44 -4.60 4.24
N THR A 59 -6.90 -3.41 3.98
CA THR A 59 -6.82 -2.86 2.62
C THR A 59 -5.37 -2.74 2.19
N VAL A 60 -5.02 -3.48 1.14
CA VAL A 60 -3.70 -3.44 0.52
C VAL A 60 -3.84 -3.11 -0.97
N ILE A 61 -3.32 -1.97 -1.38
CA ILE A 61 -3.42 -1.47 -2.75
C ILE A 61 -2.02 -1.27 -3.32
N PRO A 62 -1.56 -2.19 -4.20
CA PRO A 62 -0.31 -2.01 -4.90
C PRO A 62 -0.46 -1.08 -6.11
N THR A 63 0.50 -0.20 -6.33
CA THR A 63 0.52 0.78 -7.41
C THR A 63 1.93 0.99 -7.98
N ARG A 64 2.03 1.20 -9.30
CA ARG A 64 3.28 1.65 -9.95
C ARG A 64 3.40 3.18 -10.00
N ARG A 65 2.36 3.91 -9.60
CA ARG A 65 2.41 5.37 -9.52
C ARG A 65 2.97 5.76 -8.17
N ASN A 66 4.01 6.59 -8.17
CA ASN A 66 4.50 7.20 -6.95
C ASN A 66 3.42 8.15 -6.42
N VAL A 67 2.74 7.73 -5.36
CA VAL A 67 1.67 8.52 -4.72
C VAL A 67 2.22 9.76 -4.01
N LEU A 68 3.51 9.76 -3.62
CA LEU A 68 4.16 10.89 -2.96
C LEU A 68 4.65 11.96 -3.94
N ALA A 69 4.78 11.64 -5.23
CA ALA A 69 5.28 12.59 -6.24
C ALA A 69 4.25 13.68 -6.63
N GLY A 70 3.01 13.58 -6.14
CA GLY A 70 1.95 14.57 -6.37
C GLY A 70 1.71 15.53 -5.21
N SER A 71 2.57 15.53 -4.18
CA SER A 71 2.49 16.41 -3.00
C SER A 71 3.25 17.72 -3.21
#